data_AF-A0A8T5TAR2-F1
#
_entry.id   AF-A0A8T5TAR2-F1
#
_cell.length_a   1.000
_cell.length_b   1.000
_cell.length_c   1.000
_cell.angle_alpha   90.00
_cell.angle_beta   90.00
_cell.angle_gamma   90.00
#
_symmetry.space_group_name_H-M   'P 1'
#
loop_
_entity.id
_entity.type
_entity.pdbx_description
1 polymer ?
#
loop_
_entity_poly.entity_id
_entity_poly.type
_entity_poly.pdbx_seq_one_letter_code
_entity_poly.pdbx_strand_id
1 'polypeptide(L)' 'MEAIDEILYRLEECHEKGEKTIILIHGYHGKHILKSYIESEGFLRDIKRGGFKLKRKSNSNPGQSIFDII' A
#
# COMPACT_ATOMS: atom_id res chain seq x y z
N MET A 1 5.99 -11.50 -6.40
CA MET A 1 6.91 -11.31 -5.26
C MET A 1 7.41 -9.87 -5.25
N GLU A 2 7.94 -9.38 -6.38
CA GLU A 2 8.53 -8.03 -6.53
C GLU A 2 7.71 -6.84 -6.02
N ALA A 3 6.40 -6.79 -6.25
CA ALA A 3 5.60 -5.61 -5.88
C ALA A 3 5.45 -5.39 -4.35
N ILE A 4 5.49 -6.45 -3.53
CA ILE A 4 5.40 -6.28 -2.07
C ILE A 4 6.72 -5.78 -1.53
N ASP A 5 7.83 -6.35 -2.01
CA ASP A 5 9.18 -5.97 -1.58
C ASP A 5 9.45 -4.49 -1.92
N GLU A 6 9.01 -4.04 -3.11
CA GLU A 6 9.07 -2.61 -3.46
C GLU A 6 8.23 -1.75 -2.51
N ILE A 7 7.00 -2.15 -2.17
CA ILE A 7 6.16 -1.40 -1.25
C ILE A 7 6.79 -1.32 0.15
N LEU A 8 7.37 -2.42 0.65
CA LEU A 8 8.06 -2.44 1.94
C LEU A 8 9.28 -1.51 1.94
N TYR A 9 10.09 -1.54 0.87
CA TYR A 9 11.20 -0.62 0.71
C TYR A 9 10.75 0.85 0.73
N ARG A 10 9.65 1.18 0.05
CA ARG A 10 9.09 2.55 0.08
C ARG A 10 8.55 2.93 1.45
N LEU A 11 7.99 1.99 2.20
CA LEU A 11 7.52 2.23 3.56
C LEU A 11 8.67 2.52 4.52
N GLU A 12 9.81 1.85 4.36
CA GLU A 12 11.05 2.17 5.06
C GLU A 12 11.50 3.61 4.76
N GLU A 13 11.57 3.98 3.47
CA GLU A 13 11.90 5.37 3.09
C GLU A 13 10.93 6.40 3.70
N CYS A 14 9.63 6.10 3.69
CA CYS A 14 8.62 6.95 4.32
C CYS A 14 8.86 7.09 5.83
N HIS A 15 9.19 5.99 6.50
CA HIS A 15 9.48 5.99 7.93
C HIS A 15 10.70 6.83 8.27
N GLU A 16 11.80 6.66 7.54
CA GLU A 16 13.03 7.44 7.73
C GLU A 16 12.82 8.95 7.51
N LYS A 17 11.94 9.30 6.56
CA LYS A 17 11.61 10.70 6.23
C LYS A 17 10.52 11.29 7.13
N GLY A 18 9.92 10.50 8.03
CA GLY A 18 8.82 10.93 8.90
C GLY A 18 7.48 11.14 8.17
N GLU A 19 7.34 10.56 6.97
CA GLU A 19 6.10 10.58 6.21
C GLU A 19 5.04 9.71 6.90
N LYS A 20 3.80 10.21 6.98
CA LYS A 20 2.70 9.54 7.68
C LYS A 20 1.70 8.89 6.74
N THR A 21 1.90 9.02 5.43
CA THR A 21 0.95 8.58 4.42
C THR A 21 1.69 8.02 3.23
N ILE A 22 1.19 6.92 2.68
CA ILE A 22 1.65 6.34 1.42
C ILE A 22 0.48 6.28 0.42
N ILE A 23 0.79 6.60 -0.83
CA ILE A 23 -0.16 6.52 -1.95
C ILE A 23 0.37 5.47 -2.93
N LEU A 24 -0.36 4.38 -3.07
CA LEU A 24 -0.06 3.32 -4.03
C LEU A 24 -0.83 3.56 -5.31
N ILE A 25 -0.11 3.87 -6.39
CA ILE A 25 -0.68 4.06 -7.73
C ILE A 25 -0.62 2.73 -8.47
N HIS A 26 -1.77 2.12 -8.71
CA HIS A 26 -1.89 0.82 -9.38
C HIS A 26 -2.64 0.88 -10.71
N GLY A 27 -3.12 2.07 -11.10
CA GLY A 27 -3.82 2.31 -12.34
C GLY A 27 -5.27 1.80 -12.34
N TYR A 28 -6.03 2.18 -13.36
CA TYR A 28 -7.47 1.85 -13.47
C TYR A 28 -7.79 0.91 -14.64
N HIS A 29 -6.92 0.84 -15.65
CA HIS A 29 -7.16 0.10 -16.89
C HIS A 29 -6.37 -1.21 -16.91
N GLY A 30 -7.06 -2.34 -16.73
CA GLY A 30 -6.48 -3.68 -16.69
C GLY A 30 -7.11 -4.53 -15.58
N LYS A 31 -6.96 -5.86 -15.67
CA LYS A 31 -7.49 -6.82 -14.69
C LYS A 31 -7.17 -6.32 -13.27
N HIS A 32 -8.18 -6.12 -12.43
CA HIS A 32 -8.10 -5.49 -11.10
C HIS A 32 -7.25 -6.25 -10.06
N ILE A 33 -6.32 -7.11 -10.47
CA ILE A 33 -5.55 -8.01 -9.60
C ILE A 33 -4.75 -7.23 -8.55
N LEU A 34 -4.01 -6.19 -8.95
CA LEU A 34 -3.24 -5.35 -8.03
C LEU A 34 -4.15 -4.60 -7.05
N LYS A 35 -5.21 -3.96 -7.56
CA LYS A 35 -6.20 -3.28 -6.74
C LYS A 35 -6.83 -4.23 -5.72
N SER A 36 -7.34 -5.38 -6.17
CA SER A 36 -7.97 -6.40 -5.34
C SER A 36 -7.01 -6.96 -4.31
N TYR A 37 -5.73 -7.16 -4.66
CA TYR A 37 -4.72 -7.57 -3.71
C TYR A 37 -4.48 -6.50 -2.64
N ILE A 38 -4.23 -5.25 -3.04
CA ILE A 38 -4.02 -4.11 -2.12
C ILE A 38 -5.25 -3.92 -1.21
N GLU A 39 -6.46 -4.14 -1.73
CA GLU A 39 -7.75 -4.12 -1.02
C GLU A 39 -8.02 -5.34 -0.14
N SER A 40 -7.21 -6.38 -0.21
CA SER A 40 -7.39 -7.59 0.59
C SER A 40 -6.78 -7.48 1.99
N GLU A 41 -7.31 -8.28 2.91
CA GLU A 41 -6.68 -8.52 4.22
C GLU A 41 -5.31 -9.20 4.09
N GLY A 42 -5.04 -9.90 2.97
CA GLY A 42 -3.74 -10.51 2.69
C GLY A 42 -2.64 -9.45 2.65
N PHE A 43 -2.88 -8.36 1.92
CA PHE A 43 -1.97 -7.24 1.84
C PHE A 43 -1.65 -6.66 3.22
N LEU A 44 -2.65 -6.37 4.05
CA LEU A 44 -2.42 -5.83 5.39
C LEU A 44 -1.63 -6.80 6.28
N ARG A 45 -1.84 -8.11 6.15
CA ARG A 45 -1.06 -9.12 6.87
C ARG A 45 0.40 -9.16 6.41
N ASP A 46 0.64 -9.08 5.11
CA ASP A 46 1.99 -9.13 4.56
C ASP A 46 2.78 -7.87 4.90
N ILE A 47 2.15 -6.69 4.86
CA ILE A 47 2.75 -5.44 5.34
C ILE A 47 3.05 -5.49 6.85
N LYS A 48 2.13 -6.05 7.65
CA LYS A 48 2.35 -6.26 9.09
C LYS A 48 3.52 -7.21 9.38
N ARG A 49 3.71 -8.24 8.55
CA ARG A 49 4.87 -9.15 8.64
C ARG A 49 6.18 -8.43 8.31
N GLY A 50 6.13 -7.45 7.42
CA GLY A 50 7.25 -6.55 7.12
C GLY A 50 7.48 -5.45 8.16
N GLY A 51 6.74 -5.42 9.28
CA GLY A 51 6.98 -4.50 10.39
C GLY A 51 6.13 -3.21 10.38
N PHE A 52 5.29 -3.01 9.36
CA PHE A 52 4.48 -1.80 9.24
C PHE A 52 3.01 -2.04 9.54
N LYS A 53 2.31 -1.04 10.09
CA LYS A 53 0.84 -1.07 10.15
C LYS A 53 0.28 0.05 9.31
N LEU A 54 -0.72 -0.30 8.50
CA LEU A 54 -1.39 0.64 7.62
C LEU A 54 -2.87 0.72 7.97
N LYS A 55 -3.43 1.92 7.89
CA LYS A 55 -4.86 2.15 7.92
C LYS A 55 -5.30 2.76 6.60
N ARG A 56 -6.19 2.05 5.90
CA ARG A 56 -6.74 2.51 4.63
C ARG A 56 -7.55 3.79 4.83
N LYS A 57 -7.41 4.73 3.90
CA LYS A 57 -8.25 5.92 3.76
C LYS A 57 -9.23 5.75 2.61
N SER A 58 -10.38 6.42 2.71
CA SER A 58 -11.29 6.56 1.58
C SER A 58 -10.60 7.35 0.47
N ASN A 59 -10.68 6.87 -0.76
CA ASN A 59 -10.16 7.55 -1.94
C ASN A 59 -11.22 7.56 -3.04
N SER A 60 -11.38 8.69 -3.72
CA SER A 60 -12.28 8.83 -4.87
C SER A 60 -11.63 8.43 -6.19
N ASN A 61 -10.29 8.37 -6.25
CA ASN A 61 -9.58 7.97 -7.46
C ASN A 61 -9.41 6.44 -7.51
N PRO A 62 -10.02 5.74 -8.48
CA PRO A 62 -10.04 4.28 -8.50
C PRO A 62 -8.71 3.64 -8.90
N GLY A 63 -7.74 4.42 -9.41
CA GLY A 63 -6.39 3.96 -9.76
C GLY A 63 -5.36 4.11 -8.66
N GLN A 64 -5.78 4.47 -7.44
CA GLN A 64 -4.90 4.68 -6.30
C GLN A 64 -5.50 4.14 -5.02
N SER A 65 -4.64 3.77 -4.07
CA SER A 65 -5.03 3.44 -2.70
C SER A 65 -4.17 4.22 -1.72
N ILE A 66 -4.81 4.86 -0.75
CA ILE A 66 -4.16 5.75 0.22
C ILE A 66 -4.20 5.10 1.59
N PHE A 67 -3.07 5.12 2.29
CA PHE A 67 -2.94 4.56 3.63
C PHE A 67 -2.23 5.53 4.58
N ASP A 68 -2.71 5.62 5.82
CA ASP A 68 -1.96 6.19 6.93
C ASP A 68 -1.02 5.12 7.50
N ILE A 69 0.22 5.51 7.83
CA ILE A 69 1.23 4.67 8.48
C ILE A 69 1.10 4.86 10.00
N ILE A 70 0.94 3.77 10.76
CA ILE A 70 0.62 3.78 12.20
C ILE A 70 1.62 2.95 13.01
#